data_AF-A0AAU1ZJD1-F1
#
_entry.id   AF-A0AAU1ZJD1-F1
#
_cell.length_a   1.000
_cell.length_b   1.000
_cell.length_c   1.000
_cell.angle_alpha   90.00
_cell.angle_beta   90.00
_cell.angle_gamma   90.00
#
_symmetry.space_group_name_H-M   'P 1'
#
loop_
_entity.id
_entity.type
_entity.pdbx_description
1 polymer ?
#
loop_
_entity_poly.entity_id
_entity_poly.type
_entity_poly.pdbx_seq_one_letter_code
_entity_poly.pdbx_strand_id
1 'polypeptide(L)'
;MSGADPESGDGRGDRPGELARAITERFGLDADGYRHGPCRAEREADGGAWTLVWTDGPTVGQVLREVGPGAGPEAAEPRCRRVLSEETVALGAVRLATGDGAEGDGVRPAITPEAVERLWFDVPFPRPATDRERALVYAVVYEAHDNERRNRVADGRICDLVATAGLARFLERMRLPLTPAELLTARYAAAHGHPAWRYRLIPMAVPALLRAVLADRAASPELLAAALTLVPEWEGEREGAAPELREAATALRERLRRTWP
;
A
#
# COMPACT_ATOMS: atom_id res chain seq x y z
N MET A 1 -10.36 23.65 -68.19
CA MET A 1 -10.79 22.30 -67.78
C MET A 1 -9.92 21.89 -66.61
N SER A 2 -10.35 22.31 -65.42
CA SER A 2 -9.73 21.96 -64.13
C SER A 2 -10.53 20.78 -63.59
N GLY A 3 -9.86 19.68 -63.26
CA GLY A 3 -10.51 18.46 -62.81
C GLY A 3 -9.52 17.64 -62.01
N ALA A 4 -9.45 17.94 -60.71
CA ALA A 4 -8.95 17.04 -59.68
C ALA A 4 -9.29 17.66 -58.32
N ASP A 5 -10.35 17.14 -57.69
CA ASP A 5 -10.42 17.04 -56.24
C ASP A 5 -11.01 15.66 -55.93
N PRO A 6 -10.20 14.70 -55.43
CA PRO A 6 -10.74 13.55 -54.75
C PRO A 6 -11.13 14.00 -53.34
N GLU A 7 -12.40 14.34 -53.15
CA GLU A 7 -13.00 14.30 -51.81
C GLU A 7 -12.99 12.84 -51.35
N SER A 8 -11.92 12.47 -50.65
CA SER A 8 -11.78 11.22 -49.92
C SER A 8 -11.12 11.58 -48.59
N GLY A 9 -11.94 11.62 -47.54
CA GLY A 9 -11.50 12.03 -46.21
C GLY A 9 -12.48 11.65 -45.10
N ASP A 10 -13.01 10.43 -45.18
CA ASP A 10 -13.36 9.54 -44.07
C ASP A 10 -14.10 10.15 -42.86
N GLY A 11 -15.43 10.16 -42.94
CA GLY A 11 -16.33 10.27 -41.78
C GLY A 11 -16.33 9.04 -40.87
N ARG A 12 -15.19 8.36 -40.71
CA ARG A 12 -14.98 7.39 -39.62
C ARG A 12 -14.80 8.19 -38.34
N GLY A 13 -15.91 8.39 -37.63
CA GLY A 13 -15.93 9.03 -36.32
C GLY A 13 -14.84 8.47 -35.40
N ASP A 14 -14.34 9.33 -34.52
CA ASP A 14 -13.35 9.02 -33.48
C ASP A 14 -13.93 8.05 -32.44
N ARG A 15 -14.26 6.84 -32.89
CA ARG A 15 -14.85 5.75 -32.12
C ARG A 15 -13.99 5.38 -30.91
N PRO A 16 -12.65 5.36 -30.99
CA PRO A 16 -11.81 5.17 -29.81
C PRO A 16 -11.98 6.28 -28.77
N GLY A 17 -12.02 7.55 -29.19
CA GLY A 17 -12.27 8.69 -28.31
C GLY A 17 -13.67 8.68 -27.68
N GLU A 18 -14.70 8.30 -28.43
CA GLU A 18 -16.06 8.12 -27.93
C GLU A 18 -16.13 7.01 -26.88
N LEU A 19 -15.46 5.88 -27.12
CA LEU A 19 -15.40 4.78 -26.17
C LEU A 19 -14.65 5.18 -24.89
N ALA A 20 -13.53 5.89 -25.02
CA ALA A 20 -12.79 6.40 -23.86
C ALA A 20 -13.63 7.37 -23.02
N ARG A 21 -14.43 8.24 -23.66
CA ARG A 21 -15.37 9.13 -22.97
C ARG A 21 -16.48 8.34 -22.28
N ALA A 22 -17.09 7.38 -22.95
CA ALA A 22 -18.14 6.54 -22.37
C ALA A 22 -17.64 5.78 -21.13
N ILE A 23 -16.43 5.22 -21.18
CA ILE A 23 -15.78 4.58 -20.03
C ILE A 23 -15.51 5.59 -18.90
N THR A 24 -15.03 6.78 -19.24
CA THR A 24 -14.81 7.87 -18.26
C THR A 24 -16.09 8.21 -17.52
N GLU A 25 -17.16 8.50 -18.24
CA GLU A 25 -18.47 8.87 -17.66
C GLU A 25 -19.06 7.72 -16.83
N ARG A 26 -18.99 6.49 -17.36
CA ARG A 26 -19.56 5.29 -16.73
C ARG A 26 -18.93 5.00 -15.37
N PHE A 27 -17.61 5.16 -15.26
CA PHE A 27 -16.85 4.86 -14.04
C PHE A 27 -16.51 6.11 -13.22
N GLY A 28 -16.93 7.29 -13.66
CA GLY A 28 -16.67 8.57 -12.98
C GLY A 28 -15.17 8.89 -12.88
N LEU A 29 -14.40 8.60 -13.92
CA LEU A 29 -12.93 8.80 -13.92
C LEU A 29 -12.52 10.28 -14.00
N ASP A 30 -13.45 11.17 -14.32
CA ASP A 30 -13.30 12.63 -14.38
C ASP A 30 -14.05 13.37 -13.27
N ALA A 31 -14.81 12.67 -12.43
CA ALA A 31 -15.52 13.28 -11.31
C ALA A 31 -14.53 13.84 -10.27
N ASP A 32 -14.91 14.90 -9.56
CA ASP A 32 -14.10 15.70 -8.59
C ASP A 32 -13.45 14.91 -7.43
N GLY A 33 -13.51 13.58 -7.41
CA GLY A 33 -12.80 12.69 -6.50
C GLY A 33 -11.77 11.76 -7.15
N TYR A 34 -11.78 11.61 -8.48
CA TYR A 34 -10.86 10.71 -9.19
C TYR A 34 -9.60 11.46 -9.65
N ARG A 35 -8.56 11.42 -8.80
CA ARG A 35 -7.33 12.21 -8.98
C ARG A 35 -6.56 11.93 -10.27
N HIS A 36 -6.81 10.83 -10.95
CA HIS A 36 -5.91 10.32 -11.99
C HIS A 36 -6.39 10.57 -13.43
N GLY A 37 -7.55 11.21 -13.58
CA GLY A 37 -8.06 11.73 -14.84
C GLY A 37 -8.76 10.70 -15.73
N PRO A 38 -9.26 11.15 -16.90
CA PRO A 38 -10.14 10.37 -17.75
C PRO A 38 -9.41 9.22 -18.46
N CYS A 39 -10.18 8.22 -18.89
CA CYS A 39 -9.72 7.21 -19.84
C CYS A 39 -9.38 7.88 -21.18
N ARG A 40 -8.33 7.38 -21.84
CA ARG A 40 -7.80 7.90 -23.11
C ARG A 40 -7.65 6.77 -24.12
N ALA A 41 -7.86 7.08 -25.39
CA ALA A 41 -7.48 6.19 -26.48
C ALA A 41 -6.07 6.55 -26.97
N GLU A 42 -5.14 5.60 -26.88
CA GLU A 42 -3.77 5.72 -27.37
C GLU A 42 -3.59 4.79 -28.58
N ARG A 43 -2.91 5.27 -29.62
CA ARG A 43 -2.53 4.42 -30.76
C ARG A 43 -1.16 3.80 -30.49
N GLU A 44 -1.01 2.49 -30.71
CA GLU A 44 0.29 1.83 -30.61
C GLU A 44 1.29 2.42 -31.62
N ALA A 45 2.58 2.42 -31.26
CA ALA A 45 3.64 3.04 -32.05
C ALA A 45 3.84 2.41 -33.43
N ASP A 46 3.40 1.16 -33.62
CA ASP A 46 3.39 0.44 -34.90
C ASP A 46 2.19 0.80 -35.79
N GLY A 47 1.30 1.68 -35.31
CA GLY A 47 0.15 2.21 -36.04
C GLY A 47 -1.04 1.26 -36.15
N GLY A 48 -0.97 0.05 -35.55
CA GLY A 48 -1.92 -1.03 -35.82
C GLY A 48 -3.16 -1.07 -34.93
N ALA A 49 -3.00 -0.90 -33.61
CA ALA A 49 -4.09 -1.08 -32.64
C ALA A 49 -4.31 0.15 -31.75
N TRP A 50 -5.57 0.39 -31.40
CA TRP A 50 -5.95 1.35 -30.35
C TRP A 50 -5.98 0.64 -29.00
N THR A 51 -5.45 1.32 -27.99
CA THR A 51 -5.50 0.89 -26.59
C THR A 51 -6.26 1.92 -25.76
N LEU A 52 -7.25 1.49 -25.00
CA LEU A 52 -7.86 2.29 -23.94
C LEU A 52 -6.96 2.25 -22.71
N VAL A 53 -6.54 3.42 -22.25
CA VAL A 53 -5.63 3.59 -21.12
C VAL A 53 -6.26 4.48 -20.07
N TRP A 54 -6.27 4.01 -18.84
CA TRP A 54 -6.73 4.78 -17.69
C TRP A 54 -5.84 4.49 -16.48
N THR A 55 -5.86 5.38 -15.50
CA THR A 55 -5.04 5.25 -14.28
C THR A 55 -5.94 4.91 -13.09
N ASP A 56 -5.56 3.86 -12.35
CA ASP A 56 -6.35 3.28 -11.26
C ASP A 56 -7.80 2.95 -11.68
N GLY A 57 -8.73 2.77 -10.73
CA GLY A 57 -10.15 2.59 -11.06
C GLY A 57 -10.53 1.17 -11.52
N PRO A 58 -11.45 1.02 -12.48
CA PRO A 58 -12.05 -0.27 -12.82
C PRO A 58 -10.99 -1.23 -13.35
N THR A 59 -11.19 -2.53 -13.13
CA THR A 59 -10.34 -3.59 -13.69
C THR A 59 -10.48 -3.64 -15.21
N VAL A 60 -9.48 -4.21 -15.88
CA VAL A 60 -9.55 -4.45 -17.34
C VAL A 60 -10.77 -5.30 -17.69
N GLY A 61 -11.09 -6.33 -16.90
CA GLY A 61 -12.29 -7.14 -17.09
C GLY A 61 -13.62 -6.41 -16.90
N GLN A 62 -13.66 -5.35 -16.08
CA GLN A 62 -14.83 -4.47 -15.99
C GLN A 62 -14.97 -3.61 -17.24
N VAL A 63 -13.88 -2.99 -17.71
CA VAL A 63 -13.90 -2.17 -18.93
C VAL A 63 -14.28 -3.02 -20.14
N LEU A 64 -13.67 -4.19 -20.33
CA LEU A 64 -13.98 -5.08 -21.46
C LEU A 64 -15.46 -5.50 -21.49
N ARG A 65 -16.09 -5.73 -20.32
CA ARG A 65 -17.53 -6.04 -20.25
C ARG A 65 -18.41 -4.87 -20.70
N GLU A 66 -18.01 -3.64 -20.42
CA GLU A 66 -18.75 -2.44 -20.85
C GLU A 66 -18.51 -2.13 -22.34
N VAL A 67 -17.31 -2.41 -22.87
CA VAL A 67 -17.03 -2.27 -24.31
C VAL A 67 -17.85 -3.29 -25.13
N GLY A 68 -18.04 -4.50 -24.61
CA GLY A 68 -18.82 -5.58 -25.21
C GLY A 68 -18.25 -6.14 -26.54
N PRO A 69 -18.72 -7.31 -27.02
CA PRO A 69 -18.35 -7.86 -28.33
C PRO A 69 -18.92 -7.06 -29.53
N GLY A 70 -19.64 -5.96 -29.26
CA GLY A 70 -20.26 -5.07 -30.25
C GLY A 70 -19.29 -4.12 -30.96
N ALA A 71 -17.98 -4.28 -30.76
CA ALA A 71 -16.95 -3.58 -31.53
C ALA A 71 -16.95 -3.95 -33.03
N GLY A 72 -17.81 -4.86 -33.48
CA GLY A 72 -18.03 -5.18 -34.90
C GLY A 72 -16.94 -6.12 -35.45
N PRO A 73 -17.29 -7.00 -36.40
CA PRO A 73 -16.40 -8.06 -36.90
C PRO A 73 -15.20 -7.56 -37.73
N GLU A 74 -15.07 -6.25 -37.95
CA GLU A 74 -14.02 -5.63 -38.79
C GLU A 74 -12.95 -4.84 -38.00
N ALA A 75 -13.12 -4.64 -36.69
CA ALA A 75 -12.15 -3.97 -35.85
C ALA A 75 -11.67 -4.93 -34.76
N ALA A 76 -10.36 -5.18 -34.70
CA ALA A 76 -9.77 -5.89 -33.57
C ALA A 76 -10.26 -5.25 -32.26
N GLU A 77 -10.70 -6.08 -31.30
CA GLU A 77 -11.15 -5.58 -29.99
C GLU A 77 -10.12 -4.61 -29.41
N PRO A 78 -10.54 -3.43 -28.92
CA PRO A 78 -9.59 -2.45 -28.40
C PRO A 78 -8.85 -3.06 -27.22
N ARG A 79 -7.51 -2.99 -27.28
CA ARG A 79 -6.68 -3.40 -26.14
C ARG A 79 -7.01 -2.48 -24.98
N CYS A 80 -6.93 -3.00 -23.77
CA CYS A 80 -7.25 -2.26 -22.55
C CYS A 80 -6.06 -2.36 -21.61
N ARG A 81 -5.61 -1.22 -21.08
CA ARG A 81 -4.48 -1.14 -20.16
C ARG A 81 -4.82 -0.23 -19.00
N ARG A 82 -4.83 -0.80 -17.79
CA ARG A 82 -4.88 -0.01 -16.56
C ARG A 82 -3.47 0.25 -16.07
N VAL A 83 -3.11 1.52 -15.93
CA VAL A 83 -1.87 1.97 -15.29
C VAL A 83 -2.15 2.24 -13.82
N LEU A 84 -1.18 1.99 -12.93
CA LEU A 84 -1.31 2.29 -11.52
C LEU A 84 -0.69 3.66 -11.21
N SER A 85 -1.33 4.44 -10.35
CA SER A 85 -0.69 5.67 -9.83
C SER A 85 0.39 5.35 -8.81
N GLU A 86 1.28 6.30 -8.53
CA GLU A 86 2.30 6.20 -7.49
C GLU A 86 1.69 5.89 -6.11
N GLU A 87 0.52 6.47 -5.80
CA GLU A 87 -0.23 6.19 -4.56
C GLU A 87 -0.69 4.73 -4.51
N THR A 88 -1.22 4.19 -5.61
CA THR A 88 -1.65 2.80 -5.72
C THR A 88 -0.49 1.81 -5.70
N VAL A 89 0.65 2.18 -6.30
CA VAL A 89 1.87 1.39 -6.24
C VAL A 89 2.40 1.33 -4.81
N ALA A 90 2.50 2.47 -4.13
CA ALA A 90 2.90 2.54 -2.74
C ALA A 90 1.95 1.78 -1.81
N LEU A 91 0.63 1.86 -2.03
CA LEU A 91 -0.36 1.06 -1.31
C LEU A 91 -0.12 -0.44 -1.50
N GLY A 92 0.16 -0.87 -2.74
CA GLY A 92 0.47 -2.27 -3.03
C GLY A 92 1.75 -2.72 -2.32
N ALA A 93 2.80 -1.90 -2.37
CA ALA A 93 4.05 -2.18 -1.66
C ALA A 93 3.85 -2.30 -0.14
N VAL A 94 3.05 -1.42 0.48
CA VAL A 94 2.70 -1.48 1.90
C VAL A 94 1.98 -2.80 2.22
N ARG A 95 0.95 -3.17 1.45
CA ARG A 95 0.19 -4.40 1.70
C ARG A 95 0.98 -5.67 1.44
N LEU A 96 1.86 -5.69 0.44
CA LEU A 96 2.78 -6.82 0.21
C LEU A 96 3.76 -6.97 1.38
N ALA A 97 4.20 -5.87 1.98
CA ALA A 97 5.07 -5.92 3.15
C ALA A 97 4.36 -6.45 4.41
N THR A 98 3.10 -6.03 4.63
CA THR A 98 2.33 -6.37 5.84
C THR A 98 1.45 -7.62 5.70
N GLY A 99 1.31 -8.20 4.51
CA GLY A 99 0.39 -9.31 4.24
C GLY A 99 0.78 -10.63 4.89
N ASP A 100 -0.22 -11.51 5.03
CA ASP A 100 -0.18 -12.79 5.76
C ASP A 100 0.70 -13.87 5.11
N GLY A 101 1.15 -13.67 3.87
CA GLY A 101 1.90 -14.67 3.10
C GLY A 101 3.40 -14.70 3.32
N ALA A 102 3.95 -13.80 4.14
CA ALA A 102 5.37 -13.88 4.48
C ALA A 102 5.51 -14.57 5.85
N GLU A 103 6.06 -15.77 5.84
CA GLU A 103 6.40 -16.52 7.04
C GLU A 103 7.47 -15.74 7.84
N GLY A 104 7.46 -15.91 9.16
CA GLY A 104 8.13 -15.07 10.16
C GLY A 104 9.67 -15.09 10.17
N ASP A 105 10.33 -15.40 9.05
CA ASP A 105 11.75 -15.78 9.03
C ASP A 105 12.71 -14.60 8.83
N GLY A 106 12.25 -13.36 9.06
CA GLY A 106 13.08 -12.16 8.89
C GLY A 106 13.55 -11.91 7.45
N VAL A 107 13.00 -12.65 6.48
CA VAL A 107 13.26 -12.46 5.05
C VAL A 107 12.60 -11.16 4.61
N ARG A 108 13.34 -10.34 3.84
CA ARG A 108 12.79 -9.12 3.25
C ARG A 108 11.61 -9.48 2.34
N PRO A 109 10.48 -8.76 2.44
CA PRO A 109 9.34 -9.01 1.56
C PRO A 109 9.77 -8.80 0.09
N ALA A 110 9.34 -9.70 -0.79
CA ALA A 110 9.58 -9.60 -2.22
C ALA A 110 8.60 -8.58 -2.83
N ILE A 111 8.95 -7.30 -2.74
CA ILE A 111 8.15 -6.20 -3.26
C ILE A 111 8.69 -5.82 -4.64
N THR A 112 7.91 -6.08 -5.68
CA THR A 112 8.24 -5.79 -7.08
C THR A 112 7.04 -5.14 -7.76
N PRO A 113 7.24 -4.31 -8.80
CA PRO A 113 6.15 -3.77 -9.60
C PRO A 113 5.18 -4.86 -10.09
N GLU A 114 5.70 -6.01 -10.54
CA GLU A 114 4.89 -7.13 -11.04
C GLU A 114 4.07 -7.79 -9.93
N ALA A 115 4.57 -7.82 -8.68
CA ALA A 115 3.78 -8.28 -7.54
C ALA A 115 2.66 -7.30 -7.19
N VAL A 116 2.93 -5.99 -7.29
CA VAL A 116 1.92 -4.94 -7.07
C VAL A 116 0.84 -4.98 -8.15
N GLU A 117 1.22 -5.12 -9.42
CA GLU A 117 0.27 -5.29 -10.51
C GLU A 117 -0.63 -6.52 -10.32
N ARG A 118 -0.04 -7.66 -9.93
CA ARG A 118 -0.80 -8.88 -9.62
C ARG A 118 -1.75 -8.70 -8.44
N LEU A 119 -1.30 -8.04 -7.37
CA LEU A 119 -2.13 -7.74 -6.20
C LEU A 119 -3.39 -6.98 -6.59
N TRP A 120 -3.27 -6.06 -7.55
CA TRP A 120 -4.37 -5.21 -7.96
C TRP A 120 -5.16 -5.72 -9.15
N PHE A 121 -4.69 -6.75 -9.86
CA PHE A 121 -5.24 -7.20 -11.14
C PHE A 121 -6.78 -7.25 -11.17
N ASP A 122 -7.39 -7.92 -10.19
CA ASP A 122 -8.85 -8.06 -10.06
C ASP A 122 -9.50 -7.12 -9.02
N VAL A 123 -8.73 -6.20 -8.45
CA VAL A 123 -9.22 -5.24 -7.45
C VAL A 123 -9.60 -3.94 -8.15
N PRO A 124 -10.88 -3.55 -8.13
CA PRO A 124 -11.32 -2.29 -8.69
C PRO A 124 -11.15 -1.18 -7.64
N PHE A 125 -10.77 0.02 -8.08
CA PHE A 125 -10.69 1.22 -7.23
C PHE A 125 -9.84 1.00 -5.95
N PRO A 126 -8.57 0.58 -6.06
CA PRO A 126 -7.72 0.33 -4.90
C PRO A 126 -7.58 1.60 -4.06
N ARG A 127 -7.78 1.48 -2.74
CA ARG A 127 -7.70 2.61 -1.80
C ARG A 127 -7.24 2.16 -0.41
N PRO A 128 -6.59 3.05 0.36
CA PRO A 128 -6.28 2.77 1.74
C PRO A 128 -7.53 2.44 2.56
N ALA A 129 -7.47 1.39 3.36
CA ALA A 129 -8.55 0.93 4.24
C ALA A 129 -8.57 1.67 5.59
N THR A 130 -7.45 2.25 6.01
CA THR A 130 -7.30 2.97 7.28
C THR A 130 -6.51 4.26 7.09
N ASP A 131 -6.65 5.20 8.03
CA ASP A 131 -5.86 6.43 8.02
C ASP A 131 -4.37 6.18 8.26
N ARG A 132 -4.03 5.13 9.02
CA ARG A 132 -2.65 4.67 9.19
C ARG A 132 -2.05 4.24 7.85
N GLU A 133 -2.78 3.41 7.10
CA GLU A 133 -2.35 2.96 5.77
C GLU A 133 -2.22 4.15 4.81
N ARG A 134 -3.18 5.09 4.82
CA ARG A 134 -3.13 6.33 4.03
C ARG A 134 -1.88 7.15 4.36
N ALA A 135 -1.57 7.31 5.64
CA ALA A 135 -0.40 8.07 6.07
C ALA A 135 0.93 7.39 5.71
N LEU A 136 0.99 6.05 5.76
CA LEU A 136 2.14 5.28 5.28
C LEU A 136 2.34 5.43 3.77
N VAL A 137 1.27 5.32 2.98
CA VAL A 137 1.31 5.55 1.53
C VAL A 137 1.85 6.95 1.22
N TYR A 138 1.31 7.97 1.89
CA TYR A 138 1.80 9.34 1.76
C TYR A 138 3.29 9.45 2.10
N ALA A 139 3.74 8.86 3.21
CA ALA A 139 5.14 8.88 3.63
C ALA A 139 6.08 8.26 2.59
N VAL A 140 5.67 7.13 2.01
CA VAL A 140 6.44 6.41 0.98
C VAL A 140 6.55 7.26 -0.29
N VAL A 141 5.43 7.76 -0.81
CA VAL A 141 5.40 8.60 -2.02
C VAL A 141 6.22 9.87 -1.80
N TYR A 142 6.03 10.54 -0.66
CA TYR A 142 6.77 11.76 -0.32
C TYR A 142 8.29 11.52 -0.27
N GLU A 143 8.75 10.48 0.42
CA GLU A 143 10.18 10.14 0.50
C GLU A 143 10.73 9.74 -0.88
N ALA A 144 9.94 9.06 -1.71
CA ALA A 144 10.34 8.68 -3.06
C ALA A 144 10.58 9.93 -3.93
N HIS A 145 9.69 10.93 -3.87
CA HIS A 145 9.89 12.21 -4.55
C HIS A 145 11.08 12.99 -4.01
N ASP A 146 11.26 13.02 -2.68
CA ASP A 146 12.39 13.71 -2.04
C ASP A 146 13.73 13.13 -2.48
N ASN A 147 13.82 11.79 -2.54
CA ASN A 147 15.03 11.08 -2.99
C ASN A 147 15.35 11.33 -4.47
N GLU A 148 14.34 11.30 -5.33
CA GLU A 148 14.52 11.45 -6.78
C GLU A 148 14.60 12.92 -7.24
N ARG A 149 14.15 13.86 -6.40
CA ARG A 149 14.00 15.30 -6.71
C ARG A 149 13.23 15.55 -8.01
N ARG A 150 12.18 14.75 -8.23
CA ARG A 150 11.35 14.77 -9.45
C ARG A 150 9.87 14.75 -9.10
N ASN A 151 9.06 15.29 -10.00
CA ASN A 151 7.60 15.28 -9.87
C ASN A 151 6.96 13.93 -10.22
N ARG A 152 7.76 12.96 -10.68
CA ARG A 152 7.33 11.58 -10.93
C ARG A 152 8.44 10.60 -10.54
N VAL A 153 8.04 9.46 -10.02
CA VAL A 153 8.89 8.37 -9.57
C VAL A 153 8.45 7.09 -10.26
N ALA A 154 9.42 6.31 -10.74
CA ALA A 154 9.13 5.01 -11.34
C ALA A 154 8.68 3.99 -10.28
N ASP A 155 7.76 3.11 -10.64
CA ASP A 155 7.18 2.09 -9.74
C ASP A 155 8.24 1.24 -9.03
N GLY A 156 9.30 0.87 -9.76
CA GLY A 156 10.45 0.14 -9.22
C GLY A 156 11.15 0.88 -8.08
N ARG A 157 11.27 2.21 -8.17
CA ARG A 157 11.87 3.03 -7.10
C ARG A 157 11.02 3.07 -5.85
N ILE A 158 9.70 3.12 -6.00
CA ILE A 158 8.76 3.04 -4.87
C ILE A 158 8.88 1.67 -4.19
N CYS A 159 8.87 0.59 -4.96
CA CYS A 159 9.01 -0.78 -4.45
C CYS A 159 10.36 -0.98 -3.74
N ASP A 160 11.47 -0.58 -4.39
CA ASP A 160 12.83 -0.67 -3.83
C ASP A 160 12.95 0.10 -2.53
N LEU A 161 12.38 1.31 -2.47
CA LEU A 161 12.40 2.14 -1.28
C LEU A 161 11.74 1.41 -0.10
N VAL A 162 10.55 0.84 -0.27
CA VAL A 162 9.87 0.08 0.78
C VAL A 162 10.67 -1.17 1.18
N ALA A 163 11.17 -1.92 0.20
CA ALA A 163 11.91 -3.17 0.44
C ALA A 163 13.25 -2.95 1.16
N THR A 164 13.94 -1.83 0.90
CA THR A 164 15.27 -1.55 1.45
C THR A 164 15.22 -0.77 2.75
N ALA A 165 14.35 0.25 2.83
CA ALA A 165 14.21 1.09 4.01
C ALA A 165 13.40 0.39 5.11
N GLY A 166 12.36 -0.35 4.73
CA GLY A 166 11.41 -0.98 5.64
C GLY A 166 10.35 -0.01 6.18
N LEU A 167 9.16 -0.53 6.44
CA LEU A 167 8.00 0.26 6.87
C LEU A 167 8.19 0.98 8.21
N ALA A 168 8.96 0.43 9.15
CA ALA A 168 9.15 1.04 10.48
C ALA A 168 9.78 2.43 10.39
N ARG A 169 10.70 2.64 9.43
CA ARG A 169 11.32 3.96 9.20
C ARG A 169 10.27 5.03 8.86
N PHE A 170 9.26 4.68 8.07
CA PHE A 170 8.21 5.62 7.67
C PHE A 170 7.30 5.96 8.86
N LEU A 171 6.97 4.98 9.71
CA LEU A 171 6.23 5.23 10.96
C LEU A 171 7.00 6.21 11.87
N GLU A 172 8.29 5.96 12.08
CA GLU A 172 9.15 6.77 12.97
C GLU A 172 9.30 8.21 12.45
N ARG A 173 9.59 8.37 11.15
CA ARG A 173 9.81 9.68 10.53
C ARG A 173 8.54 10.53 10.51
N MET A 174 7.40 9.93 10.22
CA MET A 174 6.10 10.62 10.23
C MET A 174 5.48 10.73 11.63
N ARG A 175 6.12 10.15 12.65
CA ARG A 175 5.60 10.08 14.03
C ARG A 175 4.18 9.55 14.07
N LEU A 176 3.91 8.51 13.29
CA LEU A 176 2.59 7.87 13.28
C LEU A 176 2.33 7.18 14.62
N PRO A 177 1.09 7.21 15.14
CA PRO A 177 0.76 6.60 16.42
C PRO A 177 1.17 5.12 16.43
N LEU A 178 1.91 4.68 17.43
CA LEU A 178 2.28 3.27 17.58
C LEU A 178 1.30 2.59 18.54
N THR A 179 0.92 1.35 18.26
CA THR A 179 0.25 0.52 19.28
C THR A 179 1.23 0.24 20.43
N PRO A 180 0.75 -0.17 21.62
CA PRO A 180 1.65 -0.50 22.72
C PRO A 180 2.70 -1.56 22.37
N ALA A 181 2.31 -2.61 21.64
CA ALA A 181 3.24 -3.65 21.18
C ALA A 181 4.29 -3.10 20.20
N GLU A 182 3.87 -2.22 19.28
CA GLU A 182 4.77 -1.56 18.33
C GLU A 182 5.74 -0.60 19.00
N LEU A 183 5.27 0.18 19.99
CA LEU A 183 6.10 1.10 20.77
C LEU A 183 7.21 0.34 21.51
N LEU A 184 6.84 -0.72 22.22
CA LEU A 184 7.81 -1.57 22.91
C LEU A 184 8.73 -2.28 21.91
N THR A 185 8.20 -2.73 20.78
CA THR A 185 9.01 -3.35 19.73
C THR A 185 10.01 -2.35 19.17
N ALA A 186 9.62 -1.12 18.83
CA ALA A 186 10.53 -0.09 18.33
C ALA A 186 11.68 0.17 19.32
N ARG A 187 11.39 0.15 20.63
CA ARG A 187 12.39 0.31 21.69
C ARG A 187 13.36 -0.88 21.80
N TYR A 188 12.84 -2.10 21.81
CA TYR A 188 13.62 -3.29 22.17
C TYR A 188 14.11 -4.11 20.96
N ALA A 189 13.55 -3.88 19.77
CA ALA A 189 13.95 -4.55 18.54
C ALA A 189 15.38 -4.20 18.10
N ALA A 190 15.89 -3.01 18.44
CA ALA A 190 17.25 -2.59 18.08
C ALA A 190 18.32 -3.50 18.71
N ALA A 191 18.10 -3.98 19.94
CA ALA A 191 19.01 -4.91 20.60
C ALA A 191 18.92 -6.34 20.05
N HIS A 192 17.83 -6.67 19.33
CA HIS A 192 17.53 -8.03 18.87
C HIS A 192 17.59 -8.20 17.35
N GLY A 193 17.83 -7.10 16.60
CA GLY A 193 17.86 -7.10 15.15
C GLY A 193 16.60 -7.75 14.57
N HIS A 194 15.45 -7.07 14.64
CA HIS A 194 14.15 -7.64 14.23
C HIS A 194 13.72 -7.17 12.82
N PRO A 195 14.22 -7.78 11.72
CA PRO A 195 13.76 -7.50 10.36
C PRO A 195 12.25 -7.54 10.20
N ALA A 196 11.56 -8.44 10.92
CA ALA A 196 10.10 -8.53 10.85
C ALA A 196 9.40 -7.24 11.33
N TRP A 197 9.96 -6.54 12.33
CA TRP A 197 9.46 -5.21 12.71
C TRP A 197 9.81 -4.19 11.64
N ARG A 198 11.10 -4.12 11.29
CA ARG A 198 11.64 -3.11 10.38
C ARG A 198 10.90 -3.11 9.04
N TYR A 199 10.73 -4.26 8.42
CA TYR A 199 10.20 -4.38 7.06
C TYR A 199 8.70 -4.59 7.01
N ARG A 200 8.12 -5.27 8.01
CA ARG A 200 6.75 -5.78 7.94
C ARG A 200 5.84 -5.27 9.05
N LEU A 201 6.36 -4.46 9.97
CA LEU A 201 5.64 -3.97 11.15
C LEU A 201 5.10 -5.07 12.06
N ILE A 202 5.70 -6.27 12.02
CA ILE A 202 5.31 -7.37 12.90
C ILE A 202 5.95 -7.10 14.28
N PRO A 203 5.14 -6.84 15.33
CA PRO A 203 5.66 -6.63 16.66
C PRO A 203 6.32 -7.90 17.20
N MET A 204 7.23 -7.74 18.16
CA MET A 204 7.70 -8.90 18.92
C MET A 204 6.53 -9.51 19.71
N ALA A 205 6.60 -10.81 19.96
CA ALA A 205 5.59 -11.49 20.78
C ALA A 205 5.47 -10.85 22.17
N VAL A 206 4.24 -10.67 22.66
CA VAL A 206 3.95 -10.02 23.95
C VAL A 206 4.78 -10.58 25.12
N PRO A 207 4.97 -11.92 25.28
CA PRO A 207 5.81 -12.45 26.36
C PRO A 207 7.29 -12.04 26.27
N ALA A 208 7.81 -11.79 25.07
CA ALA A 208 9.16 -11.28 24.88
C ALA A 208 9.24 -9.80 25.25
N LEU A 209 8.24 -9.01 24.84
CA LEU A 209 8.15 -7.58 25.17
C LEU A 209 8.08 -7.33 26.67
N LEU A 210 7.21 -8.06 27.38
CA LEU A 210 7.05 -7.91 28.83
C LEU A 210 8.34 -8.28 29.58
N ARG A 211 9.02 -9.36 29.18
CA ARG A 211 10.33 -9.73 29.76
C ARG A 211 11.39 -8.66 29.49
N ALA A 212 11.42 -8.08 28.29
CA ALA A 212 12.35 -7.01 27.95
C ALA A 212 12.14 -5.76 28.83
N VAL A 213 10.90 -5.33 29.03
CA VAL A 213 10.56 -4.18 29.90
C VAL A 213 10.92 -4.44 31.36
N LEU A 214 10.66 -5.66 31.87
CA LEU A 214 11.02 -6.03 33.24
C LEU A 214 12.53 -6.01 33.47
N ALA A 215 13.31 -6.50 32.49
CA ALA A 215 14.76 -6.51 32.55
C ALA A 215 15.38 -5.10 32.42
N ASP A 216 14.70 -4.18 31.71
CA ASP A 216 15.15 -2.82 31.50
C ASP A 216 14.89 -1.94 32.74
N ARG A 217 15.92 -1.75 33.56
CA ARG A 217 15.86 -0.87 34.75
C ARG A 217 15.65 0.61 34.40
N ALA A 218 15.96 1.02 33.18
CA ALA A 218 15.80 2.40 32.69
C ALA A 218 14.50 2.61 31.89
N ALA A 219 13.58 1.63 31.88
CA ALA A 219 12.29 1.77 31.22
C ALA A 219 11.54 3.01 31.74
N SER A 220 11.13 3.87 30.79
CA SER A 220 10.37 5.08 31.10
C SER A 220 8.94 4.75 31.55
N PRO A 221 8.24 5.68 32.21
CA PRO A 221 6.83 5.50 32.58
C PRO A 221 5.93 5.13 31.40
N GLU A 222 6.19 5.70 30.23
CA GLU A 222 5.47 5.41 28.99
C GLU A 222 5.62 3.94 28.55
N LEU A 223 6.85 3.39 28.61
CA LEU A 223 7.10 1.98 28.30
C LEU A 223 6.47 1.05 29.33
N LEU A 224 6.51 1.42 30.61
CA LEU A 224 5.83 0.65 31.67
C LEU A 224 4.31 0.64 31.48
N ALA A 225 3.72 1.79 31.12
CA ALA A 225 2.29 1.89 30.84
C ALA A 225 1.89 1.06 29.61
N ALA A 226 2.65 1.16 28.51
CA ALA A 226 2.43 0.33 27.32
C ALA A 226 2.51 -1.17 27.64
N ALA A 227 3.49 -1.61 28.44
CA ALA A 227 3.59 -2.99 28.89
C ALA A 227 2.35 -3.44 29.70
N LEU A 228 1.84 -2.58 30.59
CA LEU A 228 0.64 -2.87 31.37
C LEU A 228 -0.62 -3.02 30.50
N THR A 229 -0.72 -2.31 29.36
CA THR A 229 -1.86 -2.48 28.45
C THR A 229 -1.91 -3.83 27.75
N LEU A 230 -0.76 -4.52 27.61
CA LEU A 230 -0.66 -5.82 26.93
C LEU A 230 -0.91 -7.01 27.88
N VAL A 231 -0.96 -6.77 29.19
CA VAL A 231 -1.17 -7.82 30.21
C VAL A 231 -2.52 -8.54 30.02
N PRO A 232 -3.67 -7.86 29.83
CA PRO A 232 -4.96 -8.53 29.69
C PRO A 232 -5.08 -9.38 28.42
N GLU A 233 -4.49 -8.92 27.30
CA GLU A 233 -4.46 -9.67 26.03
C GLU A 233 -3.74 -11.01 26.22
N TRP A 234 -2.65 -11.02 26.97
CA TRP A 234 -1.90 -12.25 27.25
C TRP A 234 -2.60 -13.19 28.25
N GLU A 235 -3.40 -12.66 29.17
CA GLU A 235 -4.22 -13.48 30.09
C GLU A 235 -5.34 -14.24 29.36
N GLY A 236 -5.93 -13.65 28.32
CA GLY A 236 -7.00 -14.28 27.53
C GLY A 236 -6.53 -15.42 26.62
N GLU A 237 -5.27 -15.38 26.15
CA GLU A 237 -4.71 -16.37 25.21
C GLU A 237 -4.16 -17.63 25.89
N ARG A 238 -3.89 -17.60 27.20
CA ARG A 238 -3.35 -18.76 27.94
C ARG A 238 -4.10 -19.03 29.24
N GLU A 239 -5.01 -20.00 29.17
CA GLU A 239 -5.57 -20.69 30.33
C GLU A 239 -4.44 -21.50 31.04
N GLY A 240 -3.54 -20.81 31.77
CA GLY A 240 -2.42 -21.44 32.48
C GLY A 240 -1.20 -20.57 32.80
N ALA A 241 -1.03 -19.39 32.18
CA ALA A 241 0.14 -18.51 32.40
C ALA A 241 0.04 -17.59 33.63
N ALA A 242 -1.04 -17.70 34.41
CA ALA A 242 -1.49 -16.65 35.31
C ALA A 242 -0.55 -16.23 36.47
N PRO A 243 0.29 -17.08 37.11
CA PRO A 243 1.07 -16.63 38.27
C PRO A 243 2.25 -15.73 37.90
N GLU A 244 3.08 -16.14 36.92
CA GLU A 244 4.25 -15.35 36.48
C GLU A 244 3.82 -13.99 35.89
N LEU A 245 2.65 -13.97 35.25
CA LEU A 245 2.03 -12.78 34.65
C LEU A 245 1.51 -11.79 35.69
N ARG A 246 0.84 -12.30 36.72
CA ARG A 246 0.38 -11.47 37.85
C ARG A 246 1.57 -10.88 38.59
N GLU A 247 2.64 -11.65 38.75
CA GLU A 247 3.88 -11.16 39.37
C GLU A 247 4.52 -10.07 38.51
N ALA A 248 4.66 -10.30 37.19
CA ALA A 248 5.14 -9.33 36.22
C ALA A 248 4.31 -8.03 36.24
N ALA A 249 2.99 -8.12 36.16
CA ALA A 249 2.08 -6.98 36.20
C ALA A 249 2.16 -6.22 37.55
N THR A 250 2.28 -6.94 38.66
CA THR A 250 2.47 -6.33 39.99
C THR A 250 3.80 -5.58 40.06
N ALA A 251 4.88 -6.18 39.57
CA ALA A 251 6.20 -5.54 39.52
C ALA A 251 6.18 -4.29 38.62
N LEU A 252 5.54 -4.33 37.46
CA LEU A 252 5.39 -3.18 36.56
C LEU A 252 4.60 -2.04 37.22
N ARG A 253 3.47 -2.33 37.88
CA ARG A 253 2.67 -1.33 38.61
C ARG A 253 3.43 -0.70 39.77
N GLU A 254 4.19 -1.49 40.51
CA GLU A 254 5.04 -0.99 41.60
C GLU A 254 6.15 -0.08 41.07
N ARG A 255 6.81 -0.47 39.97
CA ARG A 255 7.82 0.38 39.32
C ARG A 255 7.22 1.70 38.85
N LEU A 256 6.08 1.65 38.15
CA LEU A 256 5.42 2.85 37.63
C LEU A 256 5.10 3.85 38.76
N ARG A 257 4.54 3.37 39.88
CA ARG A 257 4.26 4.19 41.07
C ARG A 257 5.50 4.86 41.68
N ARG A 258 6.68 4.22 41.62
CA ARG A 258 7.92 4.81 42.13
C ARG A 258 8.50 5.88 41.20
N THR A 259 8.25 5.76 39.90
CA THR A 259 8.72 6.73 38.89
C THR A 259 7.81 7.96 38.74
N TRP A 260 6.61 7.94 39.30
CA TRP A 260 5.66 9.05 39.22
C TRP A 260 5.20 9.47 40.63
N PRO A 261 5.85 10.47 41.27
CA PRO A 261 5.42 11.00 42.56
C PRO A 261 4.09 11.77 42.49
#